data_AF-A0A4Q6C5F5-F1
#
_entry.id   AF-A0A4Q6C5F5-F1
#
_cell.length_a   1.000
_cell.length_b   1.000
_cell.length_c   1.000
_cell.angle_alpha   90.00
_cell.angle_beta   90.00
_cell.angle_gamma   90.00
#
_symmetry.space_group_name_H-M   'P 1'
#
loop_
_entity.id
_entity.type
_entity.pdbx_description
1 polymer ?
#
loop_
_entity_poly.entity_id
_entity_poly.type
_entity_poly.pdbx_seq_one_letter_code
_entity_poly.pdbx_strand_id
1 'polypeptide(L)'
;MKFLGLVLALISVSSHAENKDDLKKRLTPEQYRCTQEAGTEKPFENAYWNLKDDGIYVDVVSNEPLFSSLDKYDSGSGWPSFTRTIDDGAVTEHEDTKLGIKRVELRSKKGGSHLGHVFDDGPKPTGNRFCINSASLKFVPVDQLKAQGFGKYLFKFREKKGWQSLALAGGCFWGVEDLFRKQKGVVETQTGYAGGFSKNPQYKDVKKGDTGHAESVEILFDPKVTKREALLEFFFKIHDPTTKNQQGNDKGSQYRSVIF
;
A
#
# COMPACT_ATOMS: atom_id res chain seq x y z
N MET A 1 -9.43 -10.76 40.83
CA MET A 1 -9.12 -9.57 39.99
C MET A 1 -9.93 -9.66 38.72
N LYS A 2 -10.88 -8.73 38.50
CA LYS A 2 -11.74 -8.69 37.32
C LYS A 2 -10.91 -8.22 36.11
N PHE A 3 -10.84 -9.03 35.06
CA PHE A 3 -10.28 -8.61 33.78
C PHE A 3 -11.25 -7.64 33.11
N LEU A 4 -10.79 -6.41 32.89
CA LEU A 4 -11.48 -5.40 32.12
C LEU A 4 -11.28 -5.75 30.63
N GLY A 5 -12.30 -6.32 30.01
CA GLY A 5 -12.31 -6.57 28.57
C GLY A 5 -12.32 -5.25 27.81
N LEU A 6 -11.24 -4.95 27.09
CA LEU A 6 -11.18 -3.86 26.15
C LEU A 6 -12.07 -4.22 24.95
N VAL A 7 -13.29 -3.68 24.93
CA VAL A 7 -14.17 -3.75 23.75
C VAL A 7 -13.53 -2.88 22.67
N LEU A 8 -12.87 -3.50 21.70
CA LEU A 8 -12.58 -2.83 20.43
C LEU A 8 -13.93 -2.52 19.78
N ALA A 9 -14.34 -1.25 19.81
CA ALA A 9 -15.43 -0.78 18.98
C ALA A 9 -15.02 -0.99 17.52
N LEU A 10 -15.57 -2.04 16.89
CA LEU A 10 -15.66 -2.14 15.44
C LEU A 10 -16.54 -0.96 15.00
N ILE A 11 -15.90 0.15 14.64
CA ILE A 11 -16.54 1.17 13.82
C ILE A 11 -16.76 0.49 12.48
N SER A 12 -17.98 -0.02 12.30
CA SER A 12 -18.55 -0.27 10.99
C SER A 12 -18.43 1.04 10.22
N VAL A 13 -17.43 1.14 9.33
CA VAL A 13 -17.43 2.17 8.30
C VAL A 13 -18.52 1.77 7.33
N SER A 14 -19.76 2.16 7.65
CA SER A 14 -20.84 2.14 6.68
C SER A 14 -20.40 3.01 5.51
N SER A 15 -20.41 2.45 4.31
CA SER A 15 -20.21 3.16 3.05
C SER A 15 -21.38 4.14 2.82
N HIS A 16 -21.45 5.21 3.60
CA HIS A 16 -22.27 6.34 3.25
C HIS A 16 -21.47 7.15 2.26
N ALA A 17 -21.91 7.17 0.99
CA ALA A 17 -21.47 8.17 0.05
C ALA A 17 -21.64 9.54 0.72
N GLU A 18 -20.56 10.30 0.87
CA GLU A 18 -20.60 11.62 1.48
C GLU A 18 -21.64 12.49 0.75
N ASN A 19 -22.45 13.24 1.50
CA ASN A 19 -23.47 14.09 0.91
C ASN A 19 -22.81 15.24 0.13
N LYS A 20 -23.47 15.67 -0.95
CA LYS A 20 -23.09 16.76 -1.85
C LYS A 20 -22.63 18.02 -1.14
N ASP A 21 -23.33 18.44 -0.10
CA ASP A 21 -23.01 19.68 0.61
C ASP A 21 -21.70 19.60 1.39
N ASP A 22 -21.37 18.42 1.92
CA ASP A 22 -20.11 18.19 2.64
C ASP A 22 -18.95 18.12 1.65
N LEU A 23 -19.15 17.44 0.51
CA LEU A 23 -18.18 17.42 -0.58
C LEU A 23 -17.87 18.82 -1.12
N LYS A 24 -18.88 19.67 -1.30
CA LYS A 24 -18.69 21.05 -1.77
C LYS A 24 -17.96 21.96 -0.76
N LYS A 25 -18.04 21.67 0.54
CA LYS A 25 -17.28 22.41 1.57
C LYS A 25 -15.82 22.00 1.62
N ARG A 26 -15.54 20.71 1.35
CA ARG A 26 -14.20 20.12 1.50
C ARG A 26 -13.37 20.18 0.22
N LEU A 27 -13.99 20.01 -0.94
CA LEU A 27 -13.34 19.99 -2.24
C LEU A 27 -13.30 21.38 -2.86
N THR A 28 -12.24 21.66 -3.62
CA THR A 28 -12.25 22.83 -4.51
C THR A 28 -13.29 22.66 -5.62
N PRO A 29 -13.74 23.76 -6.26
CA PRO A 29 -14.69 23.66 -7.38
C PRO A 29 -14.22 22.71 -8.49
N GLU A 30 -12.92 22.72 -8.81
CA GLU A 30 -12.33 21.86 -9.83
C GLU A 30 -12.27 20.39 -9.39
N GLN A 31 -11.90 20.12 -8.13
CA GLN A 31 -11.94 18.77 -7.57
C GLN A 31 -13.36 18.20 -7.58
N TYR A 32 -14.35 19.00 -7.19
CA TYR A 32 -15.75 18.60 -7.23
C TYR A 32 -16.21 18.33 -8.67
N ARG A 33 -15.92 19.24 -9.61
CA ARG A 33 -16.27 19.10 -11.04
C ARG A 33 -15.67 17.83 -11.65
N CYS A 34 -14.38 17.57 -11.41
CA CYS A 34 -13.71 16.38 -11.93
C CYS A 34 -14.25 15.11 -11.27
N THR A 35 -14.32 15.04 -9.94
CA THR A 35 -14.67 13.79 -9.24
C THR A 35 -16.15 13.44 -9.30
N GLN A 36 -17.05 14.43 -9.19
CA GLN A 36 -18.50 14.20 -9.04
C GLN A 36 -19.27 14.38 -10.34
N GLU A 37 -18.81 15.28 -11.22
CA GLU A 37 -19.53 15.65 -12.45
C GLU A 37 -18.88 15.09 -13.71
N ALA A 38 -17.87 14.22 -13.56
CA ALA A 38 -17.07 13.65 -14.64
C ALA A 38 -16.45 14.72 -15.57
N GLY A 39 -16.05 15.85 -14.97
CA GLY A 39 -15.33 16.90 -15.66
C GLY A 39 -13.87 16.53 -15.95
N THR A 40 -13.26 17.24 -16.90
CA THR A 40 -11.84 17.11 -17.24
C THR A 40 -11.14 18.44 -17.01
N GLU A 41 -10.09 18.45 -16.21
CA GLU A 41 -9.26 19.63 -15.95
C GLU A 41 -8.44 20.00 -17.19
N LYS A 42 -7.93 21.24 -17.23
CA LYS A 42 -7.12 21.69 -18.37
C LYS A 42 -5.79 20.94 -18.48
N PRO A 43 -5.34 20.56 -19.69
CA PRO A 43 -4.02 19.98 -19.89
C PRO A 43 -2.94 21.01 -19.55
N PHE A 44 -1.82 20.56 -18.97
CA PHE A 44 -0.64 21.35 -18.58
C PHE A 44 -0.87 22.48 -17.54
N GLU A 45 -2.12 22.74 -17.17
CA GLU A 45 -2.52 23.71 -16.13
C GLU A 45 -3.07 22.98 -14.89
N ASN A 46 -2.40 21.93 -14.45
CA ASN A 46 -2.82 21.13 -13.29
C ASN A 46 -1.66 20.76 -12.36
N ALA A 47 -1.99 20.25 -11.17
CA ALA A 47 -1.02 20.10 -10.10
C ALA A 47 0.04 19.02 -10.33
N TYR A 48 -0.29 17.95 -11.07
CA TYR A 48 0.54 16.74 -11.09
C TYR A 48 1.01 16.30 -12.48
N TRP A 49 0.69 17.00 -13.57
CA TRP A 49 1.18 16.61 -14.90
C TRP A 49 2.71 16.49 -14.92
N ASN A 50 3.44 17.46 -14.36
CA ASN A 50 4.90 17.48 -14.33
C ASN A 50 5.53 17.03 -13.00
N LEU A 51 4.75 16.68 -11.97
CA LEU A 51 5.31 16.23 -10.69
C LEU A 51 6.13 14.93 -10.86
N LYS A 52 7.36 14.92 -10.34
CA LYS A 52 8.30 13.78 -10.41
C LYS A 52 8.72 13.23 -9.05
N ASP A 53 8.18 13.76 -7.96
CA ASP A 53 8.50 13.34 -6.60
C ASP A 53 8.10 11.89 -6.33
N ASP A 54 8.81 11.26 -5.39
CA ASP A 54 8.52 9.90 -4.95
C ASP A 54 7.34 9.88 -4.00
N GLY A 55 6.30 9.13 -4.33
CA GLY A 55 5.11 9.02 -3.51
C GLY A 55 3.98 8.26 -4.19
N ILE A 56 2.83 8.23 -3.54
CA ILE A 56 1.61 7.64 -4.11
C ILE A 56 0.57 8.73 -4.37
N TYR A 57 -0.38 8.41 -5.23
CA TYR A 57 -1.54 9.24 -5.50
C TYR A 57 -2.77 8.52 -4.95
N VAL A 58 -3.49 9.20 -4.08
CA VAL A 58 -4.73 8.70 -3.47
C VAL A 58 -5.93 9.47 -4.02
N ASP A 59 -7.11 8.88 -3.96
CA ASP A 59 -8.38 9.57 -4.26
C ASP A 59 -8.55 10.77 -3.31
N VAL A 60 -8.75 11.96 -3.86
CA VAL A 60 -8.95 13.18 -3.07
C VAL A 60 -10.21 13.12 -2.19
N VAL A 61 -11.19 12.28 -2.54
CA VAL A 61 -12.44 12.10 -1.80
C VAL A 61 -12.28 11.08 -0.70
N SER A 62 -11.89 9.85 -1.04
CA SER A 62 -11.91 8.68 -0.14
C SER A 62 -10.56 8.37 0.53
N ASN A 63 -9.48 9.04 0.12
CA ASN A 63 -8.09 8.71 0.45
C ASN A 63 -7.68 7.27 0.07
N GLU A 64 -8.42 6.58 -0.81
CA GLU A 64 -8.00 5.26 -1.26
C GLU A 64 -6.76 5.36 -2.18
N PRO A 65 -5.74 4.51 -2.01
CA PRO A 65 -4.56 4.51 -2.89
C PRO A 65 -4.93 4.09 -4.32
N LEU A 66 -4.51 4.88 -5.31
CA LEU A 66 -4.86 4.65 -6.72
C LEU A 66 -3.63 4.38 -7.58
N PHE A 67 -2.58 5.19 -7.47
CA PHE A 67 -1.41 5.13 -8.34
C PHE A 67 -0.10 5.32 -7.57
N SER A 68 0.99 4.81 -8.13
CA SER A 68 2.36 5.01 -7.62
C SER A 68 3.13 5.92 -8.56
N SER A 69 4.00 6.79 -8.03
CA SER A 69 4.92 7.56 -8.87
C SER A 69 5.94 6.69 -9.62
N LEU A 70 6.14 5.43 -9.20
CA LEU A 70 6.97 4.45 -9.92
C LEU A 70 6.37 4.03 -11.27
N ASP A 71 5.05 4.12 -11.40
CA ASP A 71 4.32 3.77 -12.63
C ASP A 71 3.91 5.04 -13.41
N LYS A 72 4.26 6.24 -12.90
CA LYS A 72 4.01 7.52 -13.58
C LYS A 72 5.05 7.78 -14.65
N TYR A 73 4.61 8.26 -15.81
CA TYR A 73 5.50 8.63 -16.90
C TYR A 73 5.02 9.91 -17.60
N ASP A 74 5.88 10.45 -18.47
CA ASP A 74 5.52 11.59 -19.31
C ASP A 74 4.91 11.10 -20.63
N SER A 75 3.61 11.30 -20.79
CA SER A 75 2.88 10.91 -22.00
C SER A 75 2.78 12.04 -23.03
N GLY A 76 3.16 13.27 -22.67
CA GLY A 76 2.88 14.45 -23.48
C GLY A 76 1.40 14.85 -23.57
N SER A 77 0.49 14.19 -22.83
CA SER A 77 -0.95 14.50 -22.90
C SER A 77 -1.34 15.77 -22.16
N GLY A 78 -0.53 16.20 -21.18
CA GLY A 78 -0.84 17.31 -20.28
C GLY A 78 -1.56 16.92 -19.00
N TRP A 79 -1.81 15.62 -18.77
CA TRP A 79 -2.35 15.08 -17.51
C TRP A 79 -1.41 14.04 -16.91
N PRO A 80 -1.39 13.84 -15.57
CA PRO A 80 -0.62 12.77 -14.97
C PRO A 80 -1.05 11.43 -15.57
N SER A 81 -0.06 10.72 -16.11
CA SER A 81 -0.25 9.47 -16.84
C SER A 81 0.50 8.34 -16.16
N PHE A 82 -0.17 7.19 -16.00
CA PHE A 82 0.37 6.02 -15.34
C PHE A 82 0.25 4.78 -16.24
N THR A 83 1.13 3.80 -16.05
CA THR A 83 1.10 2.53 -16.81
C THR A 83 0.16 1.49 -16.20
N ARG A 84 -0.14 1.62 -14.90
CA ARG A 84 -1.03 0.75 -14.11
C ARG A 84 -1.45 1.39 -12.79
N THR A 85 -2.45 0.80 -12.12
CA THR A 85 -2.85 1.14 -10.76
C THR A 85 -1.85 0.62 -9.71
N ILE A 86 -1.90 1.17 -8.50
CA ILE A 86 -1.01 0.78 -7.41
C ILE A 86 -1.25 -0.65 -6.92
N ASP A 87 -2.53 -1.05 -6.88
CA ASP A 87 -3.02 -2.38 -6.53
C ASP A 87 -4.11 -2.79 -7.55
N ASP A 88 -4.29 -4.11 -7.72
CA ASP A 88 -5.35 -4.63 -8.59
C ASP A 88 -6.73 -4.29 -8.02
N GLY A 89 -7.62 -3.81 -8.90
CA GLY A 89 -8.96 -3.41 -8.51
C GLY A 89 -9.05 -2.13 -7.68
N ALA A 90 -8.04 -1.24 -7.72
CA ALA A 90 -8.15 0.11 -7.15
C ALA A 90 -9.19 0.98 -7.91
N VAL A 91 -9.49 0.62 -9.16
CA VAL A 91 -10.40 1.34 -10.05
C VAL A 91 -11.45 0.40 -10.64
N THR A 92 -12.52 0.99 -11.16
CA THR A 92 -13.54 0.35 -12.01
C THR A 92 -13.57 1.00 -13.38
N GLU A 93 -13.82 0.19 -14.40
CA GLU A 93 -13.87 0.61 -15.80
C GLU A 93 -15.31 0.68 -16.29
N HIS A 94 -15.65 1.77 -17.00
CA HIS A 94 -16.99 2.03 -17.52
C HIS A 94 -16.91 2.48 -18.96
N GLU A 95 -17.82 2.02 -19.81
CA GLU A 95 -17.87 2.48 -21.21
C GLU A 95 -18.38 3.92 -21.27
N ASP A 96 -17.64 4.79 -21.97
CA ASP A 96 -17.99 6.20 -22.18
C ASP A 96 -18.04 6.53 -23.67
N THR A 97 -19.23 6.91 -24.15
CA THR A 97 -19.52 7.25 -25.55
C THR A 97 -19.96 8.71 -25.73
N LYS A 98 -19.86 9.55 -24.69
CA LYS A 98 -20.42 10.93 -24.68
C LYS A 98 -19.87 11.85 -25.77
N LEU A 99 -18.69 11.56 -26.31
CA LEU A 99 -18.02 12.35 -27.36
C LEU A 99 -18.07 11.68 -28.74
N GLY A 100 -18.94 10.68 -28.94
CA GLY A 100 -19.04 9.93 -30.19
C GLY A 100 -17.85 8.98 -30.45
N ILE A 101 -16.91 8.89 -29.51
CA ILE A 101 -15.77 7.97 -29.51
C ILE A 101 -15.92 7.06 -28.30
N LYS A 102 -15.69 5.75 -28.50
CA LYS A 102 -15.68 4.78 -27.41
C LYS A 102 -14.40 4.95 -26.59
N ARG A 103 -14.56 5.35 -25.33
CA ARG A 103 -13.47 5.43 -24.34
C ARG A 103 -13.83 4.58 -23.13
N VAL A 104 -12.84 4.31 -22.28
CA VAL A 104 -13.04 3.60 -21.01
C VAL A 104 -12.81 4.59 -19.87
N GLU A 105 -13.91 5.01 -19.22
CA GLU A 105 -13.89 5.84 -18.01
C GLU A 105 -13.37 5.04 -16.83
N LEU A 106 -12.52 5.69 -16.01
CA LEU A 106 -12.01 5.16 -14.77
C LEU A 106 -12.67 5.85 -13.57
N ARG A 107 -13.18 5.06 -12.63
CA ARG A 107 -13.67 5.52 -11.33
C ARG A 107 -12.94 4.84 -10.18
N SER A 108 -12.71 5.57 -9.09
CA SER A 108 -12.16 4.99 -7.86
C SER A 108 -13.14 3.97 -7.28
N LYS A 109 -12.64 2.83 -6.80
CA LYS A 109 -13.52 1.71 -6.42
C LYS A 109 -14.32 1.98 -5.15
N LYS A 110 -13.69 2.55 -4.12
CA LYS A 110 -14.36 2.87 -2.84
C LYS A 110 -15.09 4.21 -2.91
N GLY A 111 -14.49 5.22 -3.54
CA GLY A 111 -15.04 6.58 -3.59
C GLY A 111 -16.05 6.81 -4.72
N GLY A 112 -16.00 6.04 -5.80
CA GLY A 112 -16.82 6.28 -7.00
C GLY A 112 -16.43 7.55 -7.76
N SER A 113 -15.34 8.22 -7.37
CA SER A 113 -14.84 9.45 -7.97
C SER A 113 -14.47 9.20 -9.43
N HIS A 114 -14.94 10.04 -10.34
CA HIS A 114 -14.40 10.08 -11.70
C HIS A 114 -12.92 10.47 -11.65
N LEU A 115 -12.07 9.66 -12.28
CA LEU A 115 -10.62 9.85 -12.30
C LEU A 115 -10.17 10.38 -13.65
N GLY A 116 -10.66 9.79 -14.74
CA GLY A 116 -10.22 10.07 -16.10
C GLY A 116 -10.51 8.87 -17.00
N HIS A 117 -9.57 8.52 -17.87
CA HIS A 117 -9.75 7.45 -18.86
C HIS A 117 -8.49 6.58 -18.99
N VAL A 118 -8.67 5.34 -19.43
CA VAL A 118 -7.57 4.47 -19.87
C VAL A 118 -7.57 4.34 -21.40
N PHE A 119 -6.37 4.34 -21.97
CA PHE A 119 -6.11 4.19 -23.39
C PHE A 119 -5.07 3.06 -23.61
N ASP A 120 -5.04 2.48 -24.81
CA ASP A 120 -4.13 1.40 -25.24
C ASP A 120 -2.88 1.92 -25.98
N ASP A 121 -2.59 3.21 -25.85
CA ASP A 121 -1.46 3.92 -26.46
C ASP A 121 -0.29 4.15 -25.49
N GLY A 122 -0.25 3.41 -24.38
CA GLY A 122 0.79 3.51 -23.36
C GLY A 122 2.07 2.73 -23.70
N PRO A 123 3.13 2.92 -22.90
CA PRO A 123 4.38 2.19 -23.10
C PRO A 123 4.23 0.71 -22.74
N LYS A 124 5.03 -0.13 -23.40
CA LYS A 124 5.22 -1.54 -22.99
C LYS A 124 5.80 -1.61 -21.56
N PRO A 125 5.53 -2.68 -20.79
CA PRO A 125 4.87 -3.92 -21.20
C PRO A 125 3.35 -3.90 -21.11
N THR A 126 2.74 -2.97 -20.37
CA THR A 126 1.28 -2.96 -20.19
C THR A 126 0.55 -2.48 -21.44
N GLY A 127 1.13 -1.53 -22.19
CA GLY A 127 0.45 -0.85 -23.29
C GLY A 127 -0.63 0.13 -22.83
N ASN A 128 -0.87 0.22 -21.52
CA ASN A 128 -1.96 1.03 -20.98
C ASN A 128 -1.46 2.42 -20.59
N ARG A 129 -2.26 3.44 -20.90
CA ARG A 129 -2.11 4.81 -20.41
C ARG A 129 -3.33 5.19 -19.59
N PHE A 130 -3.17 5.16 -18.27
CA PHE A 130 -4.12 5.70 -17.32
C PHE A 130 -3.93 7.22 -17.28
N CYS A 131 -4.80 7.97 -17.96
CA CYS A 131 -4.76 9.43 -18.07
C CYS A 131 -5.74 10.04 -17.07
N ILE A 132 -5.22 10.64 -16.01
CA ILE A 132 -6.00 10.95 -14.80
C ILE A 132 -6.03 12.46 -14.54
N ASN A 133 -7.14 13.00 -14.06
CA ASN A 133 -7.20 14.37 -13.56
C ASN A 133 -6.41 14.48 -12.24
N SER A 134 -5.51 15.44 -12.13
CA SER A 134 -4.86 15.84 -10.88
C SER A 134 -5.88 16.28 -9.84
N ALA A 135 -6.96 16.95 -10.26
CA ALA A 135 -8.07 17.34 -9.41
C ALA A 135 -8.82 16.15 -8.78
N SER A 136 -8.64 14.92 -9.27
CA SER A 136 -9.18 13.72 -8.63
C SER A 136 -8.20 13.05 -7.66
N LEU A 137 -6.98 13.57 -7.56
CA LEU A 137 -5.88 12.97 -6.81
C LEU A 137 -5.39 13.88 -5.68
N LYS A 138 -4.82 13.24 -4.65
CA LYS A 138 -3.95 13.86 -3.66
C LYS A 138 -2.62 13.11 -3.64
N PHE A 139 -1.51 13.83 -3.78
CA PHE A 139 -0.18 13.24 -3.70
C PHE A 139 0.26 13.07 -2.25
N VAL A 140 0.84 11.92 -1.91
CA VAL A 140 1.45 11.62 -0.60
C VAL A 140 2.91 11.24 -0.81
N PRO A 141 3.86 12.13 -0.46
CA PRO A 141 5.29 11.85 -0.55
C PRO A 141 5.73 10.62 0.25
N VAL A 142 6.80 9.94 -0.18
CA VAL A 142 7.33 8.72 0.46
C VAL A 142 7.59 8.89 1.96
N ASP A 143 8.18 10.01 2.37
CA ASP A 143 8.50 10.32 3.77
C ASP A 143 7.24 10.55 4.65
N GLN A 144 6.09 10.78 4.03
CA GLN A 144 4.81 10.97 4.71
C GLN A 144 3.91 9.72 4.68
N LEU A 145 4.26 8.68 3.91
CA LEU A 145 3.41 7.49 3.76
C LEU A 145 3.07 6.85 5.10
N LYS A 146 4.06 6.60 5.95
CA LYS A 146 3.84 5.95 7.26
C LYS A 146 2.94 6.78 8.16
N ALA A 147 3.23 8.09 8.28
CA ALA A 147 2.48 9.00 9.12
C ALA A 147 1.01 9.16 8.67
N GLN A 148 0.75 9.02 7.37
CA GLN A 148 -0.61 9.07 6.81
C GLN A 148 -1.30 7.70 6.69
N GLY A 149 -0.74 6.63 7.29
CA GLY A 149 -1.36 5.30 7.30
C GLY A 149 -1.14 4.46 6.03
N PHE A 150 -0.21 4.87 5.17
CA PHE A 150 0.15 4.21 3.92
C PHE A 150 1.48 3.44 4.00
N GLY A 151 1.92 3.10 5.22
CA GLY A 151 3.22 2.47 5.50
C GLY A 151 3.52 1.23 4.64
N LYS A 152 2.51 0.37 4.40
CA LYS A 152 2.64 -0.83 3.55
C LYS A 152 3.20 -0.55 2.14
N TYR A 153 3.01 0.65 1.60
CA TYR A 153 3.51 1.02 0.27
C TYR A 153 5.00 1.40 0.25
N LEU A 154 5.64 1.59 1.42
CA LEU A 154 7.08 1.88 1.51
C LEU A 154 7.93 0.78 0.87
N PHE A 155 7.50 -0.48 0.96
CA PHE A 155 8.16 -1.62 0.31
C PHE A 155 8.29 -1.45 -1.21
N LYS A 156 7.33 -0.78 -1.88
CA LYS A 156 7.40 -0.53 -3.33
C LYS A 156 8.58 0.37 -3.70
N PHE A 157 8.99 1.26 -2.80
CA PHE A 157 10.09 2.21 -3.04
C PHE A 157 11.46 1.69 -2.62
N ARG A 158 11.57 0.43 -2.16
CA ARG A 158 12.81 -0.17 -1.66
C ARG A 158 14.00 0.04 -2.59
N GLU A 159 13.86 -0.34 -3.86
CA GLU A 159 14.94 -0.25 -4.84
C GLU A 159 15.34 1.19 -5.13
N LYS A 160 14.35 2.07 -5.38
CA LYS A 160 14.59 3.48 -5.69
C LYS A 160 15.25 4.23 -4.51
N LYS A 161 14.94 3.86 -3.27
CA LYS A 161 15.53 4.46 -2.07
C LYS A 161 16.84 3.78 -1.64
N GLY A 162 17.21 2.65 -2.26
CA GLY A 162 18.37 1.86 -1.83
C GLY A 162 18.17 1.21 -0.46
N TRP A 163 16.93 1.00 -0.05
CA TRP A 163 16.61 0.25 1.17
C TRP A 163 16.80 -1.25 0.93
N GLN A 164 16.98 -1.99 2.02
CA GLN A 164 17.12 -3.44 2.01
C GLN A 164 15.99 -4.08 2.81
N SER A 165 15.68 -5.34 2.54
CA SER A 165 14.78 -6.12 3.39
C SER A 165 15.38 -7.41 3.89
N LEU A 166 14.89 -7.85 5.05
CA LEU A 166 15.30 -9.05 5.76
C LEU A 166 14.05 -9.72 6.33
N ALA A 167 13.85 -11.01 6.05
CA ALA A 167 12.74 -11.78 6.59
C ALA A 167 13.22 -12.71 7.71
N LEU A 168 12.58 -12.61 8.87
CA LEU A 168 12.93 -13.34 10.09
C LEU A 168 11.70 -14.02 10.68
N ALA A 169 11.88 -15.21 11.23
CA ALA A 169 10.90 -15.91 12.06
C ALA A 169 11.53 -16.24 13.41
N GLY A 170 10.84 -16.01 14.52
CA GLY A 170 11.43 -16.12 15.86
C GLY A 170 10.38 -16.22 16.97
N GLY A 171 9.29 -16.94 16.72
CA GLY A 171 8.11 -17.00 17.59
C GLY A 171 6.91 -16.32 16.95
N CYS A 172 5.94 -15.90 17.77
CA CYS A 172 4.79 -15.19 17.27
C CYS A 172 5.20 -13.86 16.61
N PHE A 173 4.87 -13.71 15.33
CA PHE A 173 5.23 -12.56 14.51
C PHE A 173 4.76 -11.19 15.06
N TRP A 174 3.65 -11.08 15.80
CA TRP A 174 3.22 -9.81 16.39
C TRP A 174 4.20 -9.30 17.46
N GLY A 175 4.76 -10.21 18.26
CA GLY A 175 5.77 -9.86 19.26
C GLY A 175 7.07 -9.45 18.61
N VAL A 176 7.52 -10.22 17.60
CA VAL A 176 8.73 -9.93 16.84
C VAL A 176 8.61 -8.59 16.10
N GLU A 177 7.48 -8.34 15.44
CA GLU A 177 7.21 -7.09 14.73
C GLU A 177 7.27 -5.88 15.66
N ASP A 178 6.64 -5.95 16.84
CA ASP A 178 6.64 -4.85 17.80
C ASP A 178 8.05 -4.47 18.28
N LEU A 179 8.95 -5.46 18.37
CA LEU A 179 10.35 -5.25 18.73
C LEU A 179 11.14 -4.62 17.58
N PHE A 180 10.95 -5.08 16.34
CA PHE A 180 11.69 -4.59 15.18
C PHE A 180 11.25 -3.21 14.71
N ARG A 181 9.95 -2.89 14.73
CA ARG A 181 9.45 -1.58 14.26
C ARG A 181 9.99 -0.39 15.05
N LYS A 182 10.52 -0.64 16.25
CA LYS A 182 11.13 0.36 17.15
C LYS A 182 12.64 0.51 16.94
N GLN A 183 13.28 -0.37 16.15
CA GLN A 183 14.72 -0.33 15.94
C GLN A 183 15.12 0.84 15.05
N LYS A 184 16.23 1.48 15.41
CA LYS A 184 16.80 2.57 14.61
C LYS A 184 17.13 2.07 13.20
N GLY A 185 16.74 2.85 12.18
CA GLY A 185 16.98 2.53 10.78
C GLY A 185 15.98 1.55 10.15
N VAL A 186 15.05 0.99 10.94
CA VAL A 186 13.89 0.29 10.39
C VAL A 186 12.91 1.31 9.83
N VAL A 187 12.57 1.13 8.56
CA VAL A 187 11.65 2.00 7.80
C VAL A 187 10.22 1.51 7.98
N GLU A 188 9.99 0.22 7.71
CA GLU A 188 8.69 -0.42 7.84
C GLU A 188 8.83 -1.91 8.16
N THR A 189 7.81 -2.50 8.76
CA THR A 189 7.71 -3.95 8.95
C THR A 189 6.41 -4.47 8.35
N GLN A 190 6.41 -5.74 7.94
CA GLN A 190 5.18 -6.45 7.62
C GLN A 190 5.22 -7.89 8.12
N THR A 191 4.12 -8.32 8.72
CA THR A 191 3.91 -9.70 9.15
C THR A 191 3.43 -10.58 8.00
N GLY A 192 3.88 -11.82 7.95
CA GLY A 192 3.47 -12.80 6.95
C GLY A 192 3.90 -14.22 7.28
N TYR A 193 3.98 -15.05 6.24
CA TYR A 193 4.32 -16.46 6.35
C TYR A 193 5.38 -16.82 5.31
N ALA A 194 6.44 -17.53 5.71
CA ALA A 194 7.54 -17.89 4.83
C ALA A 194 8.03 -19.33 5.05
N GLY A 195 8.68 -19.88 4.01
CA GLY A 195 9.36 -21.18 4.08
C GLY A 195 8.48 -22.43 4.05
N GLY A 196 7.18 -22.30 3.81
CA GLY A 196 6.26 -23.43 3.64
C GLY A 196 5.95 -23.75 2.18
N PHE A 197 5.11 -24.76 1.98
CA PHE A 197 4.84 -25.33 0.64
C PHE A 197 3.51 -24.85 0.03
N SER A 198 2.60 -24.28 0.84
CA SER A 198 1.32 -23.77 0.34
C SER A 198 1.47 -22.38 -0.30
N LYS A 199 0.75 -22.11 -1.40
CA LYS A 199 0.93 -20.88 -2.21
C LYS A 199 0.36 -19.61 -1.58
N ASN A 200 -0.77 -19.68 -0.86
CA ASN A 200 -1.46 -18.52 -0.29
C ASN A 200 -1.91 -18.80 1.16
N PRO A 201 -0.96 -19.06 2.08
CA PRO A 201 -1.27 -19.44 3.45
C PRO A 201 -2.13 -18.37 4.14
N GLN A 202 -3.22 -18.79 4.78
CA GLN A 202 -3.98 -17.94 5.69
C GLN A 202 -3.64 -18.28 7.13
N TYR A 203 -3.85 -17.34 8.05
CA TYR A 203 -3.58 -17.54 9.47
C TYR A 203 -4.24 -18.82 10.03
N LYS A 204 -5.49 -19.08 9.63
CA LYS A 204 -6.25 -20.28 10.04
C LYS A 204 -5.60 -21.61 9.61
N ASP A 205 -4.78 -21.58 8.57
CA ASP A 205 -4.07 -22.74 8.05
C ASP A 205 -2.72 -22.85 8.75
N VAL A 206 -1.96 -21.75 8.83
CA VAL A 206 -0.61 -21.75 9.43
C VAL A 206 -0.64 -22.09 10.91
N LYS A 207 -1.64 -21.62 11.66
CA LYS A 207 -1.78 -21.93 13.09
C LYS A 207 -1.93 -23.42 13.41
N LYS A 208 -2.27 -24.25 12.42
CA LYS A 208 -2.36 -25.72 12.57
C LYS A 208 -0.98 -26.38 12.59
N GLY A 209 0.05 -25.72 12.06
CA GLY A 209 1.44 -26.20 12.04
C GLY A 209 1.77 -27.19 10.91
N ASP A 210 0.84 -27.50 10.01
CA ASP A 210 0.99 -28.49 8.93
C ASP A 210 1.36 -27.89 7.57
N THR A 211 1.30 -26.57 7.42
CA THR A 211 1.58 -25.88 6.14
C THR A 211 3.08 -25.77 5.80
N GLY A 212 3.96 -26.05 6.78
CA GLY A 212 5.40 -25.82 6.69
C GLY A 212 5.83 -24.35 6.82
N HIS A 213 4.91 -23.40 6.79
CA HIS A 213 5.24 -21.98 6.93
C HIS A 213 5.65 -21.62 8.36
N ALA A 214 6.53 -20.64 8.51
CA ALA A 214 6.79 -19.95 9.77
C ALA A 214 6.05 -18.61 9.79
N GLU A 215 5.51 -18.23 10.95
CA GLU A 215 5.16 -16.83 11.23
C GLU A 215 6.42 -15.98 11.13
N SER A 216 6.39 -15.01 10.22
CA SER A 216 7.57 -14.26 9.81
C SER A 216 7.29 -12.76 9.78
N VAL A 217 8.33 -11.97 9.97
CA VAL A 217 8.32 -10.51 9.81
C VAL A 217 9.34 -10.16 8.74
N GLU A 218 8.90 -9.47 7.69
CA GLU A 218 9.80 -8.82 6.75
C GLU A 218 10.07 -7.39 7.23
N ILE A 219 11.35 -7.05 7.36
CA ILE A 219 11.83 -5.78 7.89
C ILE A 219 12.46 -5.02 6.73
N LEU A 220 11.90 -3.86 6.39
CA LEU A 220 12.48 -2.90 5.47
C LEU A 220 13.35 -1.91 6.26
N PHE A 221 14.60 -1.74 5.88
CA PHE A 221 15.54 -0.88 6.61
C PHE A 221 16.45 -0.08 5.68
N ASP A 222 16.94 1.06 6.19
CA ASP A 222 17.90 1.90 5.50
C ASP A 222 19.34 1.46 5.85
N PRO A 223 20.12 0.90 4.91
CA PRO A 223 21.48 0.45 5.14
C PRO A 223 22.47 1.60 5.48
N LYS A 224 22.06 2.86 5.31
CA LYS A 224 22.82 4.04 5.75
C LYS A 224 22.63 4.34 7.24
N VAL A 225 21.56 3.83 7.86
CA VAL A 225 21.22 4.07 9.27
C VAL A 225 21.46 2.84 10.14
N THR A 226 21.13 1.64 9.64
CA THR A 226 21.36 0.37 10.35
C THR A 226 21.87 -0.70 9.39
N LYS A 227 22.62 -1.67 9.91
CA LYS A 227 23.19 -2.78 9.12
C LYS A 227 22.42 -4.05 9.35
N ARG A 228 22.45 -4.96 8.37
CA ARG A 228 21.82 -6.29 8.47
C ARG A 228 22.34 -7.03 9.70
N GLU A 229 23.64 -6.95 9.97
CA GLU A 229 24.32 -7.59 11.09
C GLU A 229 23.77 -7.09 12.43
N ALA A 230 23.54 -5.78 12.57
CA ALA A 230 22.96 -5.22 13.80
C ALA A 230 21.52 -5.71 14.03
N LEU A 231 20.71 -5.85 12.97
CA LEU A 231 19.36 -6.42 13.06
C LEU A 231 19.40 -7.92 13.42
N LEU A 232 20.37 -8.67 12.89
CA LEU A 232 20.57 -10.09 13.23
C LEU A 232 21.09 -10.28 14.66
N GLU A 233 22.00 -9.44 15.13
CA GLU A 233 22.43 -9.44 16.53
C GLU A 233 21.26 -9.14 17.47
N PHE A 234 20.39 -8.20 17.11
CA PHE A 234 19.17 -7.94 17.86
C PHE A 234 18.24 -9.16 17.84
N PHE A 235 18.04 -9.77 16.67
CA PHE A 235 17.27 -11.00 16.52
C PHE A 235 17.75 -12.10 17.49
N PHE A 236 19.05 -12.39 17.53
CA PHE A 236 19.58 -13.42 18.44
C PHE A 236 19.51 -13.07 19.93
N LYS A 237 19.22 -11.80 20.29
CA LYS A 237 19.06 -11.36 21.68
C LYS A 237 17.62 -11.44 22.18
N ILE A 238 16.63 -11.45 21.28
CA ILE A 238 15.21 -11.37 21.66
C ILE A 238 14.53 -12.73 21.84
N HIS A 239 15.20 -13.83 21.47
CA HIS A 239 14.69 -15.20 21.63
C HIS A 239 15.86 -16.20 21.73
N ASP A 240 15.56 -17.47 22.04
CA ASP A 240 16.57 -18.55 22.08
C ASP A 240 16.58 -19.30 20.73
N PRO A 241 17.54 -19.05 19.84
CA PRO A 241 17.55 -19.69 18.52
C PRO A 241 17.86 -21.20 18.58
N THR A 242 18.29 -21.72 19.74
CA THR A 242 18.66 -23.15 19.92
C THR A 242 17.46 -24.04 20.23
N THR A 243 16.33 -23.45 20.66
CA THR A 243 15.10 -24.20 20.92
C THR A 243 14.39 -24.57 19.62
N LYS A 244 14.38 -25.87 19.34
CA LYS A 244 13.73 -26.43 18.15
C LYS A 244 12.22 -26.13 18.19
N ASN A 245 11.72 -25.43 17.17
CA ASN A 245 10.29 -25.20 16.93
C ASN A 245 9.53 -24.61 18.13
N GLN A 246 10.17 -23.76 18.92
CA GLN A 246 9.53 -23.12 20.06
C GLN A 246 10.25 -21.84 20.44
N GLN A 247 9.51 -20.79 20.79
CA GLN A 247 10.02 -19.56 21.40
C GLN A 247 9.11 -19.14 22.56
N GLY A 248 9.60 -19.26 23.79
CA GLY A 248 8.78 -19.07 24.99
C GLY A 248 7.56 -20.00 25.01
N ASN A 249 6.36 -19.40 25.01
CA ASN A 249 5.08 -20.13 25.01
C ASN A 249 4.62 -20.52 23.60
N ASP A 250 5.23 -19.97 22.55
CA ASP A 250 4.87 -20.26 21.17
C ASP A 250 5.51 -21.59 20.75
N LYS A 251 4.70 -22.64 20.57
CA LYS A 251 5.15 -24.02 20.31
C LYS A 251 4.62 -24.53 18.98
N GLY A 252 5.53 -25.03 18.14
CA GLY A 252 5.22 -25.58 16.83
C GLY A 252 6.20 -25.15 15.76
N SER A 253 6.23 -25.89 14.65
CA SER A 253 7.11 -25.61 13.51
C SER A 253 6.89 -24.21 12.95
N GLN A 254 5.68 -23.64 13.07
CA GLN A 254 5.34 -22.29 12.65
C GLN A 254 5.98 -21.18 13.50
N TYR A 255 6.50 -21.50 14.69
CA TYR A 255 7.16 -20.56 15.60
C TYR A 255 8.68 -20.76 15.68
N ARG A 256 9.25 -21.52 14.74
CA ARG A 256 10.68 -21.79 14.66
C ARG A 256 11.51 -20.52 14.44
N SER A 257 12.75 -20.54 14.92
CA SER A 257 13.75 -19.51 14.63
C SER A 257 14.38 -19.74 13.26
N VAL A 258 14.17 -18.85 12.30
CA VAL A 258 14.72 -18.95 10.92
C VAL A 258 15.01 -17.56 10.34
N ILE A 259 16.09 -17.48 9.55
CA ILE A 259 16.43 -16.34 8.69
C ILE A 259 16.21 -16.80 7.25
N PHE A 260 15.47 -16.02 6.46
CA PHE A 260 15.21 -16.31 5.05
C PHE A 260 16.13 -15.52 4.11
#